data_AF-A0A2S7KUJ5-F1
#
_entry.id   AF-A0A2S7KUJ5-F1
#
_cell.length_a   1.000
_cell.length_b   1.000
_cell.length_c   1.000
_cell.angle_alpha   90.00
_cell.angle_beta   90.00
_cell.angle_gamma   90.00
#
_symmetry.space_group_name_H-M   'P 1'
#
loop_
_entity.id
_entity.type
_entity.pdbx_description
1 polymer ?
#
loop_
_entity_poly.entity_id
_entity_poly.type
_entity_poly.pdbx_seq_one_letter_code
_entity_poly.pdbx_strand_id
1 'polypeptide(L)'
;MPKPLIQKKLLFVVHRLNIAKKAMGTFQSVFGKTKTMGLYSGNQRELDKDFVFSTVQTISKSNHLGLFDKDFFDYIIIDESHRSGADSYIRLIEYFKPSFLLGMTATPDRTDDKEIYSLYDHNIAYPLCI
;
A
#
# COMPACT_ATOMS: atom_id res chain seq x y z
N MET A 1 -14.47 3.25 25.40
CA MET A 1 -15.31 2.37 24.54
C MET A 1 -14.40 1.36 23.88
N PRO A 2 -14.69 0.04 23.91
CA PRO A 2 -13.91 -0.92 23.15
C PRO A 2 -14.12 -0.62 21.66
N LYS A 3 -13.02 -0.36 20.93
CA LYS A 3 -13.06 -0.31 19.46
C LYS A 3 -13.66 -1.63 18.97
N PRO A 4 -14.59 -1.63 18.00
CA PRO A 4 -15.07 -2.87 17.40
C PRO A 4 -13.87 -3.68 16.87
N LEU A 5 -14.04 -5.00 16.75
CA LEU A 5 -13.07 -5.87 16.09
C LEU A 5 -12.98 -5.50 14.60
N ILE A 6 -12.27 -4.41 14.30
CA ILE A 6 -12.03 -3.94 12.94
C ILE A 6 -11.25 -5.07 12.28
N GLN A 7 -11.85 -5.67 11.24
CA GLN A 7 -11.11 -6.57 10.38
C GLN A 7 -9.95 -5.78 9.80
N LYS A 8 -8.74 -6.09 10.25
CA LYS A 8 -7.53 -5.37 9.87
C LYS A 8 -7.33 -5.49 8.36
N LYS A 9 -7.58 -4.39 7.63
CA LYS A 9 -7.40 -4.34 6.18
C LYS A 9 -6.00 -3.89 5.81
N LEU A 10 -5.37 -4.62 4.90
CA LEU A 10 -4.04 -4.29 4.38
C LEU A 10 -4.13 -3.88 2.92
N LEU A 11 -3.51 -2.74 2.59
CA LEU A 11 -3.26 -2.32 1.23
C LEU A 11 -1.80 -2.56 0.87
N PHE A 12 -1.56 -3.34 -0.17
CA PHE A 12 -0.24 -3.53 -0.76
C PHE A 12 -0.15 -2.76 -2.07
N VAL A 13 0.75 -1.78 -2.12
CA VAL A 13 0.91 -0.84 -3.22
C VAL A 13 2.24 -1.07 -3.92
N VAL A 14 2.20 -1.22 -5.24
CA VAL A 14 3.39 -1.39 -6.11
C VAL A 14 3.33 -0.46 -7.31
N HIS A 15 4.41 -0.36 -8.06
CA HIS A 15 4.39 0.39 -9.32
C HIS A 15 3.73 -0.37 -10.49
N ARG A 16 3.84 -1.71 -10.55
CA ARG A 16 3.39 -2.52 -11.69
C ARG A 16 2.34 -3.56 -11.31
N LEU A 17 1.29 -3.68 -12.13
CA LEU A 17 0.21 -4.65 -11.92
C LEU A 17 0.70 -6.11 -11.86
N ASN A 18 1.71 -6.46 -12.66
CA ASN A 18 2.28 -7.81 -12.64
C ASN A 18 2.95 -8.13 -11.29
N ILE A 19 3.55 -7.13 -10.62
CA ILE A 19 4.13 -7.30 -9.29
C ILE A 19 3.00 -7.47 -8.27
N ALA A 20 1.93 -6.68 -8.37
CA ALA A 20 0.75 -6.80 -7.50
C ALA A 20 0.16 -8.21 -7.56
N LYS A 21 -0.01 -8.76 -8.78
CA LYS A 21 -0.52 -10.13 -8.98
C LYS A 21 0.42 -11.19 -8.44
N LYS A 22 1.74 -11.04 -8.62
CA LYS A 22 2.74 -11.97 -8.04
C LYS A 22 2.71 -11.93 -6.52
N ALA A 23 2.74 -10.74 -5.93
CA ALA A 23 2.66 -10.55 -4.49
C ALA A 23 1.38 -11.15 -3.92
N MET A 24 0.24 -10.95 -4.58
CA MET A 24 -1.03 -11.57 -4.21
C MET A 24 -0.93 -13.11 -4.16
N GLY A 25 -0.29 -13.73 -5.16
CA GLY A 25 -0.06 -15.19 -5.17
C GLY A 25 0.86 -15.65 -4.04
N THR A 26 1.91 -14.89 -3.72
CA THR A 26 2.78 -15.16 -2.58
C THR A 26 2.03 -15.06 -1.25
N PHE A 27 1.26 -13.98 -1.05
CA PHE A 27 0.42 -13.81 0.14
C PHE A 27 -0.62 -14.93 0.24
N GLN A 28 -1.24 -15.32 -0.87
CA GLN A 28 -2.18 -16.44 -0.89
C GLN A 28 -1.50 -17.76 -0.47
N SER A 29 -0.24 -17.97 -0.84
CA SER A 29 0.53 -19.15 -0.43
C SER A 29 0.88 -19.13 1.06
N VAL A 30 1.17 -17.96 1.63
CA VAL A 30 1.53 -17.79 3.05
C VAL A 30 0.30 -17.82 3.96
N PHE A 31 -0.76 -17.09 3.61
CA PHE A 31 -1.95 -16.94 4.44
C PHE A 31 -3.05 -17.97 4.11
N GLY A 32 -2.94 -18.70 3.00
CA GLY A 32 -3.84 -19.79 2.65
C GLY A 32 -5.31 -19.37 2.63
N LYS A 33 -6.14 -20.04 3.44
CA LYS A 33 -7.58 -19.77 3.58
C LYS A 33 -7.93 -18.83 4.76
N THR A 34 -6.93 -18.35 5.50
CA THR A 34 -7.17 -17.54 6.71
C THR A 34 -7.58 -16.10 6.37
N LYS A 35 -7.19 -15.63 5.19
CA LYS A 35 -7.39 -14.26 4.72
C LYS A 35 -7.80 -14.25 3.27
N THR A 36 -8.64 -13.28 2.91
CA THR A 36 -9.12 -13.08 1.55
C THR A 36 -8.27 -12.02 0.84
N MET A 37 -7.97 -12.25 -0.43
CA MET A 37 -7.16 -11.35 -1.25
C MET A 37 -7.99 -10.79 -2.40
N GLY A 38 -7.74 -9.54 -2.77
CA GLY A 38 -8.39 -8.86 -3.88
C GLY A 38 -7.43 -7.99 -4.67
N LEU A 39 -7.70 -7.82 -5.95
CA LEU A 39 -6.97 -6.90 -6.80
C LEU A 39 -7.78 -5.62 -7.02
N TYR A 40 -7.14 -4.47 -6.82
CA TYR A 40 -7.67 -3.16 -7.17
C TYR A 40 -6.89 -2.57 -8.36
N SER A 41 -7.52 -2.59 -9.53
CA SER A 41 -6.99 -2.09 -10.79
C SER A 41 -8.11 -1.37 -11.57
N GLY A 42 -7.76 -0.73 -12.70
CA GLY A 42 -8.76 -0.07 -13.56
C GLY A 42 -9.94 -0.96 -13.97
N ASN A 43 -9.71 -2.28 -14.10
CA ASN A 43 -10.71 -3.25 -14.55
C ASN A 43 -11.28 -4.14 -13.43
N GLN A 44 -10.66 -4.17 -12.25
CA GLN A 44 -11.06 -5.05 -11.13
C GLN A 44 -11.09 -4.26 -9.84
N ARG A 45 -12.18 -4.35 -9.07
CA ARG A 45 -12.39 -3.56 -7.84
C ARG A 45 -12.76 -4.47 -6.69
N GLU A 46 -11.86 -5.35 -6.30
CA GLU A 46 -12.09 -6.31 -5.20
C GLU A 46 -11.66 -5.70 -3.85
N LEU A 47 -12.53 -4.84 -3.30
CA LEU A 47 -12.26 -4.09 -2.06
C LEU A 47 -12.82 -4.76 -0.80
N ASP A 48 -13.74 -5.71 -0.97
CA ASP A 48 -14.35 -6.47 0.12
C ASP A 48 -13.49 -7.67 0.54
N LYS A 49 -12.18 -7.42 0.67
CA LYS A 49 -11.16 -8.42 0.97
C LYS A 49 -10.29 -7.93 2.12
N ASP A 50 -9.68 -8.86 2.86
CA ASP A 50 -8.75 -8.53 3.94
C ASP A 50 -7.49 -7.85 3.38
N PHE A 51 -6.97 -8.37 2.27
CA PHE A 51 -5.74 -7.89 1.63
C PHE A 51 -6.05 -7.40 0.22
N VAL A 52 -5.79 -6.12 -0.02
CA VAL A 52 -6.03 -5.47 -1.31
C VAL A 52 -4.68 -5.14 -1.95
N PHE A 53 -4.48 -5.60 -3.18
CA PHE A 53 -3.28 -5.35 -3.96
C PHE A 53 -3.60 -4.32 -5.04
N SER A 54 -2.83 -3.24 -5.13
CA SER A 54 -3.05 -2.19 -6.12
C SER A 54 -1.76 -1.59 -6.65
N THR A 55 -1.88 -0.83 -7.74
CA THR A 55 -0.80 0.02 -8.21
C THR A 55 -0.96 1.43 -7.67
N VAL A 56 0.16 2.09 -7.33
CA VAL A 56 0.17 3.48 -6.83
C VAL A 56 -0.65 4.39 -7.74
N GLN A 57 -0.49 4.27 -9.06
CA GLN A 57 -1.20 5.06 -10.07
C GLN A 57 -2.71 4.84 -10.10
N THR A 58 -3.21 3.68 -9.64
CA THR A 58 -4.65 3.42 -9.60
C THR A 58 -5.24 3.99 -8.33
N ILE A 59 -4.60 3.72 -7.19
CA ILE A 59 -5.13 4.08 -5.88
C ILE A 59 -4.92 5.57 -5.55
N SER A 60 -3.88 6.22 -6.09
CA SER A 60 -3.59 7.65 -5.87
C SER A 60 -4.45 8.61 -6.71
N LYS A 61 -5.24 8.09 -7.65
CA LYS A 61 -6.11 8.94 -8.49
C LYS A 61 -7.21 9.57 -7.65
N SER A 62 -7.42 10.87 -7.83
CA SER A 62 -8.40 11.67 -7.08
C SER A 62 -9.81 11.07 -7.08
N ASN A 63 -10.24 10.54 -8.22
CA ASN A 63 -11.56 9.90 -8.38
C ASN A 63 -11.71 8.60 -7.58
N HIS A 64 -10.59 7.97 -7.23
CA HIS A 64 -10.57 6.74 -6.44
C HIS A 64 -10.39 7.06 -4.96
N LEU A 65 -9.51 8.00 -4.60
CA LEU A 65 -9.32 8.42 -3.21
C LEU A 65 -10.65 8.80 -2.55
N GLY A 66 -11.48 9.62 -3.20
CA GLY A 66 -12.78 10.02 -2.64
C GLY A 66 -13.82 8.90 -2.47
N LEU A 67 -13.56 7.68 -2.94
CA LEU A 67 -14.41 6.51 -2.72
C LEU A 67 -14.09 5.77 -1.42
N PHE A 68 -12.99 6.10 -0.76
CA PHE A 68 -12.52 5.43 0.45
C PHE A 68 -12.66 6.33 1.66
N ASP A 69 -12.87 5.75 2.84
CA ASP A 69 -12.60 6.48 4.08
C ASP A 69 -11.09 6.57 4.29
N LYS A 70 -10.63 7.66 4.92
CA LYS A 70 -9.20 7.85 5.24
C LYS A 70 -8.65 6.73 6.12
N ASP A 71 -9.52 6.12 6.93
CA ASP A 71 -9.20 5.04 7.88
C ASP A 71 -9.59 3.66 7.33
N PHE A 72 -9.87 3.54 6.02
CA PHE A 72 -10.32 2.28 5.41
C PHE A 72 -9.27 1.17 5.47
N PHE A 73 -7.98 1.54 5.47
CA PHE A 73 -6.86 0.61 5.56
C PHE A 73 -6.13 0.80 6.89
N ASP A 74 -6.08 -0.25 7.71
CA ASP A 74 -5.29 -0.24 8.95
C ASP A 74 -3.79 -0.34 8.67
N TYR A 75 -3.42 -1.07 7.61
CA TYR A 75 -2.05 -1.34 7.20
C TYR A 75 -1.85 -0.93 5.75
N ILE A 76 -0.79 -0.18 5.46
CA ILE A 76 -0.38 0.12 4.09
C ILE A 76 1.07 -0.31 3.92
N ILE A 77 1.35 -1.10 2.89
CA ILE A 77 2.69 -1.49 2.49
C ILE A 77 2.94 -0.92 1.10
N ILE A 78 4.05 -0.23 0.91
CA ILE A 78 4.46 0.37 -0.35
C ILE A 78 5.79 -0.23 -0.76
N ASP A 79 5.84 -0.89 -1.92
CA ASP A 79 7.03 -1.49 -2.50
C ASP A 79 7.53 -0.64 -3.70
N GLU A 80 8.85 -0.53 -3.84
CA GLU A 80 9.54 0.30 -4.85
C GLU A 80 9.19 1.81 -4.75
N SER A 81 9.22 2.37 -3.53
CA SER A 81 8.95 3.80 -3.28
C SER A 81 9.88 4.75 -4.06
N HIS A 82 11.03 4.27 -4.55
CA HIS A 82 12.06 5.08 -5.19
C HIS A 82 11.86 5.34 -6.70
N ARG A 83 10.97 4.62 -7.40
CA ARG A 83 10.94 4.67 -8.89
C ARG A 83 9.90 5.57 -9.53
N SER A 84 8.89 6.11 -8.85
CA SER A 84 7.73 6.64 -9.59
C SER A 84 6.84 7.66 -8.88
N GLY A 85 7.08 8.95 -9.14
CA GLY A 85 6.10 10.02 -8.94
C GLY A 85 5.81 10.32 -7.47
N ALA A 86 6.70 11.10 -6.85
CA ALA A 86 6.55 11.63 -5.49
C ALA A 86 5.11 12.07 -5.20
N ASP A 87 4.49 12.83 -6.12
CA ASP A 87 3.10 13.30 -6.01
C ASP A 87 2.06 12.20 -5.77
N SER A 88 2.19 11.04 -6.41
CA SER A 88 1.21 9.95 -6.25
C SER A 88 1.33 9.26 -4.89
N TYR A 89 2.56 9.10 -4.41
CA TYR A 89 2.82 8.56 -3.09
C TYR A 89 2.44 9.56 -1.99
N ILE A 90 2.81 10.83 -2.15
CA ILE A 90 2.44 11.93 -1.25
C ILE A 90 0.92 11.97 -1.12
N ARG A 91 0.17 12.02 -2.22
CA ARG A 91 -1.31 12.04 -2.17
C ARG A 91 -1.88 10.83 -1.42
N LEU A 92 -1.30 9.64 -1.62
CA LEU A 92 -1.75 8.43 -0.94
C LEU A 92 -1.50 8.51 0.57
N ILE A 93 -0.29 8.91 0.98
CA ILE A 93 0.13 9.00 2.38
C ILE A 93 -0.57 10.16 3.11
N GLU A 94 -0.81 11.27 2.42
CA GLU A 94 -1.56 12.41 2.96
C GLU A 94 -3.05 12.07 3.13
N TYR A 95 -3.61 11.31 2.19
CA TYR A 95 -5.02 10.95 2.20
C TYR A 95 -5.34 9.88 3.24
N PHE A 96 -4.67 8.72 3.18
CA PHE A 96 -4.93 7.63 4.12
C PHE A 96 -4.23 7.86 5.45
N LYS A 97 -4.89 7.50 6.55
CA LYS A 97 -4.36 7.56 7.91
C LYS A 97 -4.31 6.15 8.51
N PRO A 98 -3.46 5.27 7.96
CA PRO A 98 -3.34 3.92 8.49
C PRO A 98 -2.73 3.93 9.89
N SER A 99 -3.04 2.88 10.65
CA SER A 99 -2.39 2.64 11.94
C SER A 99 -0.92 2.23 11.77
N PHE A 100 -0.56 1.70 10.60
CA PHE A 100 0.81 1.31 10.26
C PHE A 100 1.07 1.48 8.76
N LEU A 101 2.15 2.15 8.41
CA LEU A 101 2.63 2.27 7.03
C LEU A 101 4.08 1.77 6.96
N LEU A 102 4.35 0.92 5.97
CA LEU A 102 5.68 0.35 5.70
C LEU A 102 6.09 0.70 4.27
N GLY A 103 7.25 1.33 4.14
CA GLY A 103 7.93 1.51 2.85
C GLY A 103 9.05 0.48 2.68
N MET A 104 9.05 -0.24 1.56
CA MET A 104 10.10 -1.17 1.16
C MET A 104 10.77 -0.63 -0.11
N THR A 105 12.10 -0.56 -0.08
CA THR A 105 12.91 -0.13 -1.23
C THR A 105 14.17 -0.99 -1.33
N ALA A 106 14.49 -1.43 -2.55
CA ALA A 106 15.70 -2.17 -2.87
C ALA A 106 16.93 -1.26 -3.09
N THR A 107 16.74 0.05 -3.29
CA THR A 107 17.84 1.02 -3.42
C THR A 107 17.62 2.18 -2.46
N PRO A 108 18.30 2.22 -1.31
CA PRO A 108 18.19 3.33 -0.34
C PRO A 108 19.16 4.50 -0.61
N ASP A 109 19.91 4.46 -1.73
CA ASP A 109 21.09 5.29 -1.98
C ASP A 109 20.91 6.29 -3.14
N ARG A 110 19.68 6.73 -3.45
CA ARG A 110 19.43 7.71 -4.51
C ARG A 110 18.86 8.99 -3.94
N THR A 111 19.67 10.04 -4.03
CA THR A 111 19.59 11.45 -3.62
C THR A 111 18.21 12.16 -3.57
N ASP A 112 17.14 11.58 -4.11
CA ASP A 112 15.73 11.99 -3.93
C ASP A 112 15.13 11.50 -2.58
N ASP A 113 15.87 10.66 -1.85
CA ASP A 113 15.45 9.99 -0.62
C ASP A 113 15.08 10.95 0.54
N LYS A 114 15.70 12.13 0.64
CA LYS A 114 15.48 13.03 1.80
C LYS A 114 14.02 13.51 1.96
N GLU A 115 13.30 13.73 0.87
CA GLU A 115 11.89 14.15 0.95
C GLU A 115 10.96 12.98 1.29
N ILE A 116 11.22 11.80 0.71
CA ILE A 116 10.42 10.60 0.93
C ILE A 116 10.52 10.13 2.38
N TYR A 117 11.73 10.07 2.96
CA TYR A 117 11.90 9.72 4.39
C TYR A 117 11.22 10.72 5.33
N SER A 118 11.20 12.01 4.99
CA SER A 118 10.50 13.03 5.78
C SER A 118 8.98 12.90 5.75
N LEU A 119 8.41 12.31 4.69
CA LEU A 119 6.98 12.01 4.58
C LEU A 119 6.57 10.77 5.38
N TYR A 120 7.52 9.91 5.71
CA TYR A 120 7.32 8.74 6.58
C TYR A 120 7.49 9.08 8.07
N ASP A 121 7.18 10.31 8.46
CA ASP A 121 7.30 10.86 9.82
C ASP A 121 6.46 10.02 10.83
N HIS A 122 7.03 8.92 11.36
CA HIS A 122 6.49 7.84 12.24
C HIS A 122 6.27 6.45 11.60
N ASN A 123 6.65 6.24 10.34
CA ASN A 123 6.42 5.01 9.58
C ASN A 123 7.74 4.31 9.25
N ILE A 124 7.84 3.03 9.61
CA ILE A 124 9.07 2.25 9.49
C ILE A 124 9.37 2.06 8.00
N ALA A 125 10.43 2.66 7.49
CA ALA A 125 11.01 2.32 6.19
C ALA A 125 12.09 1.26 6.42
N TYR A 126 11.92 0.07 5.86
CA TYR A 126 12.89 -1.02 6.01
C TYR A 126 13.62 -1.23 4.67
N PRO A 127 14.95 -1.04 4.60
CA PRO A 127 15.71 -1.37 3.40
C PRO A 127 15.75 -2.90 3.25
N LEU A 128 15.25 -3.42 2.12
CA LEU A 128 15.42 -4.82 1.77
C LEU A 128 16.62 -4.91 0.82
N CYS A 129 17.80 -5.20 1.37
CA CYS A 129 18.94 -5.61 0.55
C CYS A 129 18.70 -7.05 0.08
N ILE A 130 18.41 -7.23 -1.21
CA ILE A 130 18.43 -8.52 -1.91
C ILE A 130 19.56 -8.53 -2.91
#